data_AF-A0A351JPJ8-F1
#
_entry.id   AF-A0A351JPJ8-F1
#
_cell.length_a   1.000
_cell.length_b   1.000
_cell.length_c   1.000
_cell.angle_alpha   90.00
_cell.angle_beta   90.00
_cell.angle_gamma   90.00
#
_symmetry.space_group_name_H-M   'P 1'
#
loop_
_entity.id
_entity.type
_entity.pdbx_description
1 polymer ?
#
loop_
_entity_poly.entity_id
_entity_poly.type
_entity_poly.pdbx_seq_one_letter_code
_entity_poly.pdbx_strand_id
1 'polypeptide(L)'
;MVAGPVFAPRKRCEMSGQFSKEDVLHVRGMVEAGVFEEINPSRLTSFASGTVACKCADGRWSIPLLTLLQNLQRPHRQGNGVFVHTLSLHGGPLRIRPGSRANKEFNLASAWEYELELAATISRSLAGNKSITLLGHGPCGMAARAGMTFLETVEELVATKRYIRMGHPDWFESIICMMHLAVDGAERVYFVNPRQFERWLIQNAA
;
A
#
# COMPACT_ATOMS: atom_id res chain seq x y z
N MET A 1 32.55 -30.57 3.04
CA MET A 1 32.25 -29.32 2.32
C MET A 1 31.21 -29.64 1.26
N VAL A 2 29.95 -29.26 1.48
CA VAL A 2 28.85 -29.57 0.54
C VAL A 2 28.67 -28.35 -0.36
N ALA A 3 28.94 -28.52 -1.66
CA ALA A 3 28.65 -27.51 -2.67
C ALA A 3 27.12 -27.34 -2.77
N GLY A 4 26.63 -26.17 -2.38
CA GLY A 4 25.23 -25.80 -2.57
C GLY A 4 24.90 -25.58 -4.05
N PRO A 5 23.62 -25.72 -4.45
CA PRO A 5 23.22 -25.59 -5.84
C PRO A 5 23.50 -24.16 -6.34
N VAL A 6 24.25 -24.08 -7.45
CA VAL A 6 24.45 -22.85 -8.22
C VAL A 6 23.10 -22.49 -8.84
N PHE A 7 22.42 -21.52 -8.26
CA PHE A 7 21.21 -20.96 -8.84
C PHE A 7 21.57 -20.36 -10.20
N ALA A 8 20.97 -20.91 -11.27
CA ALA A 8 21.04 -20.32 -12.60
C ALA A 8 20.59 -18.85 -12.53
N PRO A 9 21.28 -17.93 -13.23
CA PRO A 9 20.90 -16.53 -13.22
C PRO A 9 19.52 -16.38 -13.88
N ARG A 10 18.48 -16.23 -13.06
CA ARG A 10 17.20 -15.70 -13.54
C ARG A 10 17.48 -14.30 -14.09
N LYS A 11 16.90 -13.95 -15.24
CA LYS A 11 16.94 -12.59 -15.80
C LYS A 11 16.76 -11.61 -14.63
N ARG A 12 17.81 -10.84 -14.33
CA ARG A 12 17.76 -9.77 -13.32
C ARG A 12 16.56 -8.92 -13.70
N CYS A 13 15.50 -8.96 -12.88
CA CYS A 13 14.61 -7.82 -12.78
C CYS A 13 15.56 -6.69 -12.36
N GLU A 14 15.90 -5.80 -13.28
CA GLU A 14 16.71 -4.64 -12.97
C GLU A 14 16.04 -4.00 -11.76
N MET A 15 16.75 -3.92 -10.62
CA MET A 15 16.26 -3.23 -9.43
C MET A 15 16.22 -1.71 -9.66
N SER A 16 16.02 -1.27 -10.91
CA SER A 16 15.82 0.12 -11.26
C SER A 16 14.53 0.51 -10.56
N GLY A 17 14.67 1.22 -9.44
CA GLY A 17 13.54 1.89 -8.80
C GLY A 17 13.09 3.06 -9.66
N GLN A 18 12.73 2.77 -10.91
CA GLN A 18 12.17 3.62 -11.95
C GLN A 18 11.05 2.86 -12.63
N PHE A 19 10.01 3.57 -13.04
CA PHE A 19 8.92 3.02 -13.81
C PHE A 19 9.32 2.73 -15.26
N SER A 20 8.80 1.63 -15.81
CA SER A 20 8.85 1.39 -17.25
C SER A 20 7.93 2.36 -17.99
N LYS A 21 8.09 2.49 -19.33
CA LYS A 21 7.17 3.30 -20.14
C LYS A 21 5.72 2.83 -20.02
N GLU A 22 5.52 1.52 -19.92
CA GLU A 22 4.20 0.91 -19.74
C GLU A 22 3.60 1.29 -18.37
N ASP A 23 4.39 1.25 -17.29
CA ASP A 23 3.92 1.67 -15.98
C ASP A 23 3.51 3.15 -15.97
N VAL A 24 4.25 4.03 -16.65
CA VAL A 24 3.90 5.45 -16.79
C VAL A 24 2.57 5.62 -17.53
N LEU A 25 2.34 4.86 -18.59
CA LEU A 25 1.06 4.87 -19.32
C LEU A 25 -0.09 4.39 -18.44
N HIS A 26 0.12 3.33 -17.65
CA HIS A 26 -0.86 2.86 -16.68
C HIS A 26 -1.18 3.91 -15.62
N VAL A 27 -0.17 4.59 -15.05
CA VAL A 27 -0.40 5.66 -14.08
C VAL A 27 -1.25 6.78 -14.69
N ARG A 28 -0.89 7.25 -15.89
CA ARG A 28 -1.63 8.34 -16.56
C ARG A 28 -3.08 7.93 -16.86
N GLY A 29 -3.29 6.75 -17.42
CA GLY A 29 -4.63 6.23 -17.70
C GLY A 29 -5.46 6.04 -16.43
N MET A 30 -4.84 5.63 -15.31
CA MET A 30 -5.51 5.51 -14.02
C MET A 30 -5.87 6.87 -13.41
N VAL A 31 -5.04 7.90 -13.60
CA VAL A 31 -5.37 9.27 -13.18
C VAL A 31 -6.55 9.80 -14.00
N GLU A 32 -6.51 9.67 -15.32
CA GLU A 32 -7.58 10.12 -16.22
C GLU A 32 -8.92 9.44 -15.95
N ALA A 33 -8.89 8.14 -15.60
CA ALA A 33 -10.08 7.36 -15.27
C ALA A 33 -10.58 7.56 -13.82
N GLY A 34 -9.90 8.37 -13.01
CA GLY A 34 -10.25 8.59 -11.60
C GLY A 34 -10.00 7.38 -10.70
N VAL A 35 -9.14 6.45 -11.13
CA VAL A 35 -8.59 5.39 -10.27
C VAL A 35 -7.64 6.00 -9.24
N PHE A 36 -6.76 6.89 -9.71
CA PHE A 36 -5.85 7.66 -8.89
C PHE A 36 -6.38 9.08 -8.73
N GLU A 37 -6.85 9.39 -7.52
CA GLU A 37 -7.34 10.71 -7.17
C GLU A 37 -6.30 11.43 -6.30
N GLU A 38 -5.98 12.68 -6.61
CA GLU A 38 -5.08 13.46 -5.76
C GLU A 38 -5.64 13.60 -4.34
N ILE A 39 -4.76 13.54 -3.35
CA ILE A 39 -5.17 13.64 -1.96
C ILE A 39 -5.62 15.06 -1.66
N ASN A 40 -6.86 15.18 -1.22
CA ASN A 40 -7.33 16.37 -0.52
C ASN A 40 -7.32 16.10 1.00
N PRO A 41 -6.35 16.67 1.77
CA PRO A 41 -6.26 16.43 3.20
C PRO A 41 -7.53 16.80 3.98
N SER A 42 -8.31 17.77 3.51
CA SER A 42 -9.57 18.16 4.17
C SER A 42 -10.64 17.06 4.11
N ARG A 43 -10.53 16.10 3.19
CA ARG A 43 -11.46 14.96 3.04
C ARG A 43 -11.03 13.73 3.85
N LEU A 44 -9.88 13.77 4.52
CA LEU A 44 -9.32 12.69 5.30
C LEU A 44 -9.79 12.72 6.77
N THR A 45 -11.10 12.53 6.99
CA THR A 45 -11.67 12.53 8.34
C THR A 45 -11.06 11.47 9.26
N SER A 46 -10.56 10.36 8.70
CA SER A 46 -9.81 9.34 9.46
C SER A 46 -8.48 9.84 10.04
N PHE A 47 -7.81 10.79 9.39
CA PHE A 47 -6.59 11.39 9.93
C PHE A 47 -6.91 12.40 11.05
N ALA A 48 -8.16 12.86 11.12
CA ALA A 48 -8.67 13.67 12.22
C ALA A 48 -9.03 12.86 13.47
N SER A 49 -9.32 11.56 13.34
CA SER A 49 -9.58 10.64 14.46
C SER A 49 -8.44 9.66 14.77
N GLY A 50 -7.45 9.59 13.89
CA GLY A 50 -6.32 8.67 14.01
C GLY A 50 -6.52 7.44 13.14
N THR A 51 -5.41 6.92 12.62
CA THR A 51 -5.37 5.77 11.73
C THR A 51 -4.10 4.97 11.96
N VAL A 52 -4.14 3.68 11.63
CA VAL A 52 -2.93 2.85 11.49
C VAL A 52 -2.51 2.86 10.03
N ALA A 53 -1.38 3.47 9.71
CA ALA A 53 -0.79 3.43 8.39
C ALA A 53 0.08 2.17 8.24
N CYS A 54 -0.41 1.19 7.48
CA CYS A 54 0.38 0.05 7.03
C CYS A 54 1.17 0.46 5.79
N LYS A 55 2.50 0.49 5.90
CA LYS A 55 3.39 0.93 4.83
C LYS A 55 4.56 -0.01 4.63
N CYS A 56 5.23 0.12 3.50
CA CYS A 56 6.48 -0.59 3.28
C CYS A 56 7.59 -0.08 4.22
N ALA A 57 8.44 -1.00 4.69
CA ALA A 57 9.67 -0.71 5.43
C ALA A 57 10.87 -0.42 4.50
N ASP A 58 10.62 -0.19 3.21
CA ASP A 58 11.65 0.21 2.25
C ASP A 58 12.36 1.49 2.74
N GLY A 59 13.67 1.39 2.98
CA GLY A 59 14.47 2.50 3.50
C GLY A 59 14.49 3.71 2.57
N ARG A 60 14.35 3.50 1.25
CA ARG A 60 14.28 4.60 0.28
C ARG A 60 13.03 5.46 0.48
N TRP A 61 11.91 4.82 0.79
CA TRP A 61 10.60 5.50 0.89
C TRP A 61 10.17 5.79 2.32
N SER A 62 10.87 5.26 3.32
CA SER A 62 10.46 5.39 4.72
C SER A 62 10.36 6.83 5.19
N ILE A 63 11.33 7.70 4.85
CA ILE A 63 11.30 9.11 5.23
C ILE A 63 10.20 9.88 4.46
N PRO A 64 10.12 9.83 3.10
CA PRO A 64 9.04 10.48 2.36
C PRO A 64 7.64 10.09 2.84
N LEU A 65 7.39 8.79 3.09
CA LEU A 65 6.09 8.31 3.56
C LEU A 65 5.78 8.79 4.99
N LEU A 66 6.77 8.87 5.88
CA LEU A 66 6.57 9.43 7.21
C LEU A 66 6.25 10.93 7.14
N THR A 67 6.97 11.69 6.31
CA THR A 67 6.72 13.12 6.09
C THR A 67 5.32 13.35 5.50
N LEU A 68 4.90 12.53 4.54
CA LEU A 68 3.53 12.54 4.02
C LEU A 68 2.51 12.38 5.15
N LEU A 69 2.63 11.33 5.97
CA LEU A 69 1.67 11.05 7.04
C LEU A 69 1.62 12.20 8.06
N GLN A 70 2.78 12.80 8.40
CA GLN A 70 2.84 13.98 9.25
C GLN A 70 2.11 15.18 8.64
N ASN A 71 2.29 15.43 7.35
CA ASN A 71 1.63 16.52 6.63
C ASN A 71 0.11 16.33 6.54
N LEU A 72 -0.35 15.09 6.33
CA LEU A 72 -1.79 14.76 6.34
C LEU A 72 -2.41 14.91 7.73
N GLN A 73 -1.64 14.65 8.79
CA GLN A 73 -2.11 14.82 10.16
C GLN A 73 -2.09 16.28 10.64
N ARG A 74 -1.18 17.12 10.12
CA ARG A 74 -0.94 18.50 10.59
C ARG A 74 -2.21 19.37 10.69
N PRO A 75 -3.14 19.38 9.73
CA PRO A 75 -4.37 20.18 9.82
C PRO A 75 -5.29 19.79 10.99
N HIS A 76 -5.12 18.59 11.54
CA HIS A 76 -6.00 18.02 12.57
C HIS A 76 -5.40 18.05 13.99
N ARG A 77 -4.23 18.65 14.17
CA ARG A 77 -3.51 18.67 15.47
C ARG A 77 -4.09 19.62 16.52
N GLN A 78 -5.19 20.31 16.24
CA GLN A 78 -5.82 21.22 17.20
C GLN A 78 -6.78 20.46 18.13
N GLY A 79 -6.24 19.92 19.23
CA GLY A 79 -7.05 19.66 20.42
C GLY A 79 -6.84 18.32 21.11
N ASN A 80 -6.76 17.19 20.39
CA ASN A 80 -6.95 15.88 21.01
C ASN A 80 -5.96 14.81 20.56
N GLY A 81 -4.64 14.98 20.73
CA GLY A 81 -3.68 13.86 20.75
C GLY A 81 -3.86 12.78 19.66
N VAL A 82 -4.30 13.16 18.46
CA VAL A 82 -4.63 12.21 17.41
C VAL A 82 -3.34 11.90 16.67
N PHE A 83 -2.90 10.64 16.72
CA PHE A 83 -1.65 10.20 16.13
C PHE A 83 -1.90 9.20 14.99
N VAL A 84 -1.13 9.34 13.91
CA VAL A 84 -0.98 8.27 12.93
C VAL A 84 -0.02 7.25 13.51
N HIS A 85 -0.50 6.04 13.80
CA HIS A 85 0.36 4.92 14.14
C HIS A 85 0.89 4.30 12.86
N THR A 86 2.12 3.80 12.86
CA THR A 86 2.69 3.17 11.67
C THR A 86 2.99 1.71 11.93
N LEU A 87 2.58 0.86 11.00
CA LEU A 87 2.99 -0.53 10.92
C LEU A 87 3.82 -0.66 9.64
N SER A 88 5.14 -0.82 9.81
CA SER A 88 6.08 -0.86 8.68
C SER A 88 6.57 -2.28 8.45
N LEU A 89 6.31 -2.82 7.27
CA LEU A 89 6.61 -4.20 6.90
C LEU A 89 7.34 -4.25 5.57
N HIS A 90 8.26 -5.19 5.36
CA HIS A 90 8.87 -5.33 4.04
C HIS A 90 7.80 -5.79 3.02
N GLY A 91 7.43 -4.94 2.06
CA GLY A 91 6.27 -5.14 1.17
C GLY A 91 4.99 -4.43 1.60
N GLY A 92 4.92 -3.97 2.86
CA GLY A 92 3.79 -3.21 3.40
C GLY A 92 2.45 -3.91 3.16
N PRO A 93 1.43 -3.20 2.65
CA PRO A 93 0.09 -3.76 2.50
C PRO A 93 0.02 -4.92 1.51
N LEU A 94 0.99 -5.07 0.60
CA LEU A 94 0.98 -6.15 -0.40
C LEU A 94 1.08 -7.54 0.22
N ARG A 95 1.45 -7.65 1.50
CA ARG A 95 1.64 -8.93 2.19
C ARG A 95 0.52 -9.32 3.13
N ILE A 96 -0.44 -8.43 3.37
CA ILE A 96 -1.54 -8.69 4.32
C ILE A 96 -2.44 -9.81 3.80
N ARG A 97 -2.71 -9.87 2.49
CA ARG A 97 -3.62 -10.88 1.95
C ARG A 97 -2.93 -12.26 1.87
N PRO A 98 -3.61 -13.33 2.32
CA PRO A 98 -3.13 -14.70 2.14
C PRO A 98 -2.96 -15.02 0.65
N GLY A 99 -1.88 -15.71 0.30
CA GLY A 99 -1.61 -16.08 -1.08
C GLY A 99 -1.18 -14.93 -2.00
N SER A 100 -0.95 -13.72 -1.46
CA SER A 100 -0.28 -12.66 -2.21
C SER A 100 1.05 -13.15 -2.79
N ARG A 101 1.37 -12.74 -4.02
CA ARG A 101 2.65 -13.04 -4.66
C ARG A 101 3.84 -12.52 -3.86
N ALA A 102 3.64 -11.42 -3.12
CA ALA A 102 4.64 -10.85 -2.22
C ALA A 102 4.97 -11.74 -1.00
N ASN A 103 4.17 -12.80 -0.75
CA ASN A 103 4.40 -13.77 0.32
C ASN A 103 5.09 -15.06 -0.16
N LYS A 104 5.35 -15.24 -1.47
CA LYS A 104 5.86 -16.52 -2.02
C LYS A 104 7.15 -17.05 -1.38
N GLU A 105 8.02 -16.16 -0.89
CA GLU A 105 9.29 -16.56 -0.27
C GLU A 105 9.21 -16.76 1.24
N PHE A 106 8.20 -16.20 1.89
CA PHE A 106 8.02 -16.23 3.33
C PHE A 106 6.64 -16.80 3.63
N ASN A 107 6.56 -18.13 3.74
CA ASN A 107 5.32 -18.84 4.09
C ASN A 107 5.01 -18.67 5.59
N LEU A 108 4.80 -17.42 6.01
CA LEU A 108 4.47 -17.04 7.38
C LEU A 108 3.00 -16.68 7.43
N ALA A 109 2.13 -17.66 7.21
CA ALA A 109 0.69 -17.44 7.21
C ALA A 109 0.20 -16.76 8.51
N SER A 110 0.80 -17.12 9.63
CA SER A 110 0.49 -16.53 10.94
C SER A 110 1.04 -15.11 11.13
N ALA A 111 2.07 -14.69 10.40
CA ALA A 111 2.68 -13.38 10.61
C ALA A 111 1.80 -12.24 10.09
N TRP A 112 1.17 -12.42 8.93
CA TRP A 112 0.29 -11.38 8.37
C TRP A 112 -1.04 -11.28 9.13
N GLU A 113 -1.57 -12.40 9.68
CA GLU A 113 -2.75 -12.39 10.57
C GLU A 113 -2.45 -11.58 11.83
N TYR A 114 -1.33 -11.90 12.47
CA TYR A 114 -0.87 -11.21 13.67
C TYR A 114 -0.68 -9.70 13.42
N GLU A 115 -0.07 -9.33 12.29
CA GLU A 115 0.14 -7.92 11.92
C GLU A 115 -1.18 -7.17 11.69
N LEU A 116 -2.13 -7.82 11.03
CA LEU A 116 -3.46 -7.23 10.80
C LEU A 116 -4.25 -7.12 12.11
N GLU A 117 -4.18 -8.13 12.99
CA GLU A 117 -4.81 -8.10 14.32
C GLU A 117 -4.18 -7.03 15.22
N LEU A 118 -2.86 -6.86 15.16
CA LEU A 118 -2.15 -5.78 15.85
C LEU A 118 -2.62 -4.41 15.34
N ALA A 119 -2.73 -4.24 14.02
CA ALA A 119 -3.27 -3.02 13.43
C ALA A 119 -4.70 -2.74 13.90
N ALA A 120 -5.56 -3.77 13.94
CA ALA A 120 -6.93 -3.64 14.44
C ALA A 120 -6.97 -3.28 15.93
N THR A 121 -6.09 -3.87 16.74
CA THR A 121 -5.97 -3.60 18.18
C THR A 121 -5.54 -2.15 18.44
N ILE A 122 -4.50 -1.68 17.75
CA ILE A 122 -4.05 -0.29 17.83
C ILE A 122 -5.19 0.63 17.40
N SER A 123 -5.83 0.35 16.25
CA SER A 123 -6.92 1.17 15.72
C SER A 123 -8.09 1.31 16.70
N ARG A 124 -8.47 0.24 17.42
CA ARG A 124 -9.51 0.27 18.46
C ARG A 124 -9.14 1.11 19.69
N SER A 125 -7.85 1.34 19.94
CA SER A 125 -7.38 2.21 21.03
C SER A 125 -7.31 3.69 20.65
N LEU A 126 -7.49 4.04 19.37
CA LEU A 126 -7.48 5.43 18.91
C LEU A 126 -8.83 6.10 19.21
N ALA A 127 -8.78 7.40 19.50
CA ALA A 127 -9.98 8.18 19.78
C ALA A 127 -10.76 8.46 18.47
N GLY A 128 -11.77 7.63 18.18
CA GLY A 128 -12.71 7.85 17.07
C GLY A 128 -12.77 6.68 16.09
N ASN A 129 -12.74 6.96 14.79
CA ASN A 129 -13.06 5.96 13.77
C ASN A 129 -11.95 4.90 13.66
N LYS A 130 -12.34 3.63 13.78
CA LYS A 130 -11.45 2.47 13.59
C LYS A 130 -10.99 2.43 12.14
N SER A 131 -9.82 2.99 11.85
CA SER A 131 -9.33 3.10 10.48
C SER A 131 -7.94 2.52 10.29
N ILE A 132 -7.72 2.02 9.07
CA ILE A 132 -6.43 1.58 8.56
C ILE A 132 -6.18 2.24 7.20
N THR A 133 -4.96 2.74 7.01
CA THR A 133 -4.47 3.26 5.75
C THR A 133 -3.47 2.26 5.17
N LEU A 134 -3.83 1.64 4.05
CA LEU A 134 -2.97 0.78 3.25
C LEU A 134 -2.16 1.67 2.29
N LEU A 135 -0.90 1.92 2.62
CA LEU A 135 -0.01 2.81 1.87
C LEU A 135 1.00 2.00 1.05
N GLY A 136 0.62 1.74 -0.20
CA GLY A 136 1.51 1.18 -1.21
C GLY A 136 2.48 2.24 -1.75
N HIS A 137 3.52 1.78 -2.44
CA HIS A 137 4.36 2.66 -3.23
C HIS A 137 4.81 1.99 -4.53
N GLY A 138 5.14 2.81 -5.51
CA GLY A 138 5.67 2.40 -6.80
C GLY A 138 6.80 3.33 -7.23
N PRO A 139 7.96 2.78 -7.63
CA PRO A 139 8.30 1.35 -7.68
C PRO A 139 8.54 0.73 -6.28
N CYS A 140 8.30 -0.58 -6.15
CA CYS A 140 8.45 -1.33 -4.90
C CYS A 140 9.41 -2.52 -5.06
N GLY A 141 10.45 -2.58 -4.21
CA GLY A 141 11.44 -3.66 -4.25
C GLY A 141 10.84 -5.05 -3.97
N MET A 142 9.87 -5.15 -3.07
CA MET A 142 9.19 -6.43 -2.80
C MET A 142 8.31 -6.86 -3.98
N ALA A 143 7.56 -5.93 -4.59
CA ALA A 143 6.78 -6.24 -5.80
C ALA A 143 7.69 -6.74 -6.94
N ALA A 144 8.81 -6.04 -7.19
CA ALA A 144 9.81 -6.46 -8.18
C ALA A 144 10.38 -7.85 -7.87
N ARG A 145 10.74 -8.11 -6.60
CA ARG A 145 11.23 -9.43 -6.16
C ARG A 145 10.19 -10.55 -6.36
N ALA A 146 8.91 -10.25 -6.15
CA ALA A 146 7.80 -11.15 -6.41
C ALA A 146 7.43 -11.27 -7.90
N GLY A 147 8.13 -10.55 -8.78
CA GLY A 147 7.89 -10.47 -10.23
C GLY A 147 6.55 -9.82 -10.57
N MET A 148 6.04 -8.94 -9.71
CA MET A 148 4.78 -8.24 -9.91
C MET A 148 5.00 -7.02 -10.80
N THR A 149 4.11 -6.78 -11.75
CA THR A 149 4.04 -5.51 -12.48
C THR A 149 3.50 -4.40 -11.58
N PHE A 150 3.57 -3.14 -12.03
CA PHE A 150 2.90 -2.05 -11.33
C PHE A 150 1.40 -2.28 -11.25
N LEU A 151 0.78 -2.74 -12.34
CA LEU A 151 -0.65 -3.02 -12.37
C LEU A 151 -1.04 -4.07 -11.33
N GLU A 152 -0.30 -5.18 -11.26
CA GLU A 152 -0.50 -6.23 -10.25
C GLU A 152 -0.27 -5.71 -8.82
N THR A 153 0.58 -4.71 -8.65
CA THR A 153 0.80 -4.04 -7.35
C THR A 153 -0.44 -3.24 -6.91
N VAL A 154 -1.07 -2.51 -7.84
CA VAL A 154 -2.34 -1.81 -7.57
C VAL A 154 -3.46 -2.80 -7.31
N GLU A 155 -3.53 -3.88 -8.10
CA GLU A 155 -4.50 -4.95 -7.92
C GLU A 155 -4.37 -5.60 -6.54
N GLU A 156 -3.16 -5.95 -6.11
CA GLU A 156 -2.93 -6.56 -4.80
C GLU A 156 -3.30 -5.60 -3.65
N LEU A 157 -3.08 -4.29 -3.80
CA LEU A 157 -3.51 -3.30 -2.83
C LEU A 157 -5.04 -3.26 -2.69
N VAL A 158 -5.76 -3.29 -3.82
CA VAL A 158 -7.23 -3.32 -3.85
C VAL A 158 -7.76 -4.66 -3.31
N ALA A 159 -7.16 -5.78 -3.71
CA ALA A 159 -7.50 -7.12 -3.24
C ALA A 159 -7.30 -7.25 -1.73
N THR A 160 -6.23 -6.66 -1.19
CA THR A 160 -5.98 -6.59 0.26
C THR A 160 -7.11 -5.84 0.98
N LYS A 161 -7.55 -4.70 0.46
CA LYS A 161 -8.71 -3.99 1.04
C LYS A 161 -9.98 -4.84 1.03
N ARG A 162 -10.27 -5.54 -0.07
CA ARG A 162 -11.43 -6.45 -0.15
C ARG A 162 -11.31 -7.59 0.87
N TYR A 163 -10.13 -8.20 0.96
CA TYR A 163 -9.84 -9.26 1.92
C TYR A 163 -10.15 -8.82 3.36
N ILE A 164 -9.62 -7.67 3.78
CA ILE A 164 -9.88 -7.14 5.13
C ILE A 164 -11.38 -6.87 5.32
N ARG A 165 -12.04 -6.24 4.35
CA ARG A 165 -13.46 -5.89 4.47
C ARG A 165 -14.37 -7.12 4.55
N MET A 166 -14.04 -8.19 3.85
CA MET A 166 -14.84 -9.42 3.79
C MET A 166 -14.53 -10.37 4.95
N GLY A 167 -13.25 -10.56 5.29
CA GLY A 167 -12.82 -11.47 6.35
C GLY A 167 -12.93 -10.86 7.75
N HIS A 168 -12.86 -9.54 7.86
CA HIS A 168 -12.79 -8.82 9.14
C HIS A 168 -13.65 -7.53 9.14
N PRO A 169 -14.97 -7.63 8.85
CA PRO A 169 -15.82 -6.46 8.63
C PRO A 169 -15.88 -5.49 9.81
N ASP A 170 -15.72 -5.99 11.04
CA ASP A 170 -15.84 -5.21 12.28
C ASP A 170 -14.49 -4.67 12.80
N TRP A 171 -13.37 -5.02 12.16
CA TRP A 171 -12.04 -4.58 12.61
C TRP A 171 -11.79 -3.11 12.28
N PHE A 172 -12.27 -2.66 11.12
CA PHE A 172 -12.09 -1.30 10.65
C PHE A 172 -13.39 -0.75 10.04
N GLU A 173 -13.84 0.39 10.54
CA GLU A 173 -14.92 1.17 9.95
C GLU A 173 -14.48 1.72 8.59
N SER A 174 -13.25 2.23 8.50
CA SER A 174 -12.67 2.80 7.27
C SER A 174 -11.37 2.11 6.86
N ILE A 175 -11.27 1.75 5.57
CA ILE A 175 -10.06 1.18 4.96
C ILE A 175 -9.68 2.05 3.77
N ILE A 176 -8.56 2.76 3.89
CA ILE A 176 -8.10 3.74 2.91
C ILE A 176 -6.96 3.12 2.12
N CYS A 177 -7.02 3.19 0.79
CA CYS A 177 -5.93 2.78 -0.08
C CYS A 177 -5.23 4.02 -0.62
N MET A 178 -3.93 4.08 -0.43
CA MET A 178 -3.08 5.15 -0.93
C MET A 178 -1.90 4.54 -1.68
N MET A 179 -1.44 5.24 -2.71
CA MET A 179 -0.28 4.85 -3.49
C MET A 179 0.67 6.04 -3.64
N HIS A 180 1.88 5.90 -3.12
CA HIS A 180 2.97 6.84 -3.36
C HIS A 180 3.74 6.46 -4.62
N LEU A 181 3.81 7.35 -5.59
CA LEU A 181 4.41 7.11 -6.90
C LEU A 181 5.56 8.08 -7.14
N ALA A 182 6.69 7.56 -7.61
CA ALA A 182 7.79 8.36 -8.14
C ALA A 182 7.84 8.22 -9.67
N VAL A 183 7.13 9.10 -10.38
CA VAL A 183 6.92 9.05 -11.84
C VAL A 183 7.56 10.30 -12.46
N ASP A 184 8.33 10.15 -13.54
CA ASP A 184 8.95 11.26 -14.27
C ASP A 184 9.79 12.21 -13.36
N GLY A 185 10.40 11.67 -12.31
CA GLY A 185 11.20 12.45 -11.34
C GLY A 185 10.37 13.24 -10.32
N ALA A 186 9.04 13.12 -10.37
CA ALA A 186 8.12 13.74 -9.42
C ALA A 186 7.52 12.70 -8.47
N GLU A 187 7.50 13.03 -7.18
CA GLU A 187 6.79 12.25 -6.17
C GLU A 187 5.34 12.74 -6.05
N ARG A 188 4.41 11.80 -6.08
CA ARG A 188 2.97 12.05 -5.97
C ARG A 188 2.34 10.98 -5.10
N VAL A 189 1.24 11.33 -4.44
CA VAL A 189 0.48 10.36 -3.65
C VAL A 189 -0.98 10.49 -4.00
N TYR A 190 -1.58 9.34 -4.29
CA TYR A 190 -2.95 9.24 -4.74
C TYR A 190 -3.77 8.41 -3.77
N PHE A 191 -5.06 8.73 -3.65
CA PHE A 191 -6.05 7.74 -3.26
C PHE A 191 -6.26 6.77 -4.40
N VAL A 192 -6.40 5.49 -4.04
CA VAL A 192 -6.81 4.46 -4.99
C VAL A 192 -8.29 4.19 -4.80
N ASN A 193 -9.08 4.50 -5.83
CA ASN A 193 -10.52 4.24 -5.87
C ASN A 193 -10.77 2.80 -6.37
N PRO A 194 -11.14 1.85 -5.51
CA PRO A 194 -11.26 0.44 -5.90
C PRO A 194 -12.32 0.20 -6.98
N ARG A 195 -13.42 0.94 -6.93
CA ARG A 195 -14.53 0.79 -7.88
C ARG A 195 -14.14 1.29 -9.27
N GLN A 196 -13.40 2.39 -9.33
CA GLN A 196 -12.90 2.87 -10.62
C GLN A 196 -11.80 1.96 -11.14
N PHE A 197 -10.95 1.41 -10.27
CA PHE A 197 -9.93 0.44 -10.68
C PHE A 197 -10.54 -0.80 -11.34
N GLU A 198 -11.60 -1.37 -10.74
CA GLU A 198 -12.34 -2.51 -11.31
C GLU A 198 -12.91 -2.20 -12.70
N ARG A 199 -13.53 -1.04 -12.87
CA ARG A 199 -14.08 -0.60 -14.17
C ARG A 199 -12.99 -0.40 -15.20
N TRP A 200 -11.89 0.25 -14.80
CA TRP A 200 -10.74 0.50 -15.65
C TRP A 200 -10.10 -0.81 -16.11
N LEU A 201 -9.96 -1.80 -15.22
CA LEU A 201 -9.46 -3.13 -15.58
C LEU A 201 -10.35 -3.78 -16.64
N ILE A 202 -11.67 -3.78 -16.48
CA ILE A 202 -12.59 -4.39 -17.46
C ILE A 202 -12.46 -3.72 -18.84
N GLN A 203 -12.27 -2.40 -18.88
CA GLN A 203 -12.15 -1.63 -20.12
C GLN A 203 -10.80 -1.83 -20.83
N ASN A 204 -9.77 -2.23 -20.10
CA ASN A 204 -8.39 -2.30 -20.61
C ASN A 204 -7.79 -3.72 -20.55
N ALA A 205 -8.58 -4.75 -20.18
CA ALA A 205 -8.18 -6.16 -20.16
C ALA A 205 -8.27 -6.84 -21.55
N ALA A 206 -8.17 -6.08 -22.64
CA ALA A 206 -8.27 -6.55 -24.02
C ALA A 206 -6.89 -6.62 -24.69
#